data_AF-A0A3C0ND51-F1
#
_entry.id   AF-A0A3C0ND51-F1
#
_cell.length_a   1.000
_cell.length_b   1.000
_cell.length_c   1.000
_cell.angle_alpha   90.00
_cell.angle_beta   90.00
_cell.angle_gamma   90.00
#
_symmetry.space_group_name_H-M   'P 1'
#
loop_
_entity.id
_entity.type
_entity.pdbx_description
1 polymer ?
#
loop_
_entity_poly.entity_id
_entity_poly.type
_entity_poly.pdbx_seq_one_letter_code
_entity_poly.pdbx_strand_id
1 'polypeptide(L)'
;MIRQLEKQYGLESPVVREPGKRSPTTGERRLLEKTGKESERVRLQNALDEALPENWKAPELIKHLRTNGIDASVSYYSTGNVRGITYKLIDSDMRFSGTQLGANYTFPNGLAKSKGMTYEPERDDEALASANLIEVFQGFSLLEDELMEEESDTQPESLQSATQSISQQQRDYAAIISPIAVDKFNYESNQGRVEKTSSDTLTVKGRNYCLSWQTEERVFSLLATDGRGELLRMREDSSGVSQLEWADKITYSDVERWNQINQQLQDLERQRQLEAERQKILEDNQIEY
;
A
#
# COMPACT_ATOMS: atom_id res chain seq x y z
N MET A 1 -35.50 -28.04 -24.88
CA MET A 1 -34.97 -28.73 -26.07
C MET A 1 -33.44 -28.76 -26.09
N ILE A 2 -32.73 -27.63 -25.92
CA ILE A 2 -31.25 -27.58 -25.90
C ILE A 2 -30.61 -28.47 -24.80
N ARG A 3 -31.16 -28.45 -23.57
CA ARG A 3 -30.64 -29.24 -22.43
C ARG A 3 -30.67 -30.78 -22.61
N GLN A 4 -31.57 -31.30 -23.45
CA GLN A 4 -31.66 -32.75 -23.71
C GLN A 4 -30.58 -33.19 -24.71
N LEU A 5 -30.23 -32.32 -25.66
CA LEU A 5 -29.19 -32.58 -26.65
C LEU A 5 -27.80 -32.59 -25.99
N GLU A 6 -27.50 -31.64 -25.09
CA GLU A 6 -26.20 -31.58 -24.39
C GLU A 6 -25.90 -32.89 -23.62
N LYS A 7 -26.93 -33.43 -22.94
CA LYS A 7 -26.82 -34.68 -22.17
C LYS A 7 -26.68 -35.92 -23.05
N GLN A 8 -27.28 -35.92 -24.25
CA GLN A 8 -27.25 -37.05 -25.18
C GLN A 8 -25.91 -37.16 -25.94
N TYR A 9 -25.19 -36.05 -26.09
CA TYR A 9 -23.92 -35.99 -26.83
C TYR A 9 -22.67 -35.89 -25.93
N GLY A 10 -22.81 -36.07 -24.61
CA GLY A 10 -21.67 -35.99 -23.68
C GLY A 10 -20.99 -34.62 -23.67
N LEU A 11 -21.72 -33.57 -24.06
CA LEU A 11 -21.22 -32.20 -24.01
C LEU A 11 -21.26 -31.77 -22.54
N GLU A 12 -20.11 -31.33 -22.03
CA GLU A 12 -19.94 -30.88 -20.64
C GLU A 12 -21.09 -29.97 -20.23
N SER A 13 -21.67 -30.21 -19.04
CA SER A 13 -22.74 -29.36 -18.52
C SER A 13 -22.26 -27.90 -18.52
N PRO A 14 -23.03 -26.96 -19.10
CA PRO A 14 -22.65 -25.55 -19.04
C PRO A 14 -22.51 -25.14 -17.58
N VAL A 15 -21.34 -24.62 -17.21
CA VAL A 15 -21.05 -24.10 -15.86
C VAL A 15 -22.22 -23.21 -15.45
N VAL A 16 -22.90 -23.59 -14.36
CA VAL A 16 -23.98 -22.79 -13.79
C VAL A 16 -23.38 -21.43 -13.48
N ARG A 17 -23.81 -20.41 -14.22
CA ARG A 17 -23.33 -19.04 -14.00
C ARG A 17 -23.89 -18.57 -12.68
N GLU A 18 -23.03 -18.48 -11.67
CA GLU A 18 -23.38 -17.85 -10.40
C GLU A 18 -23.54 -16.34 -10.63
N PRO A 19 -24.74 -15.78 -10.40
CA PRO A 19 -24.99 -14.37 -10.61
C PRO A 19 -24.05 -13.52 -9.76
N GLY A 20 -23.27 -12.65 -10.40
CA GLY A 20 -22.37 -11.72 -9.72
C GLY A 20 -20.95 -12.24 -9.43
N LYS A 21 -20.66 -13.52 -9.66
CA LYS A 21 -19.28 -14.07 -9.71
C LYS A 21 -18.79 -14.10 -11.16
N ARG A 22 -17.56 -13.64 -11.43
CA ARG A 22 -16.99 -13.76 -12.78
C ARG A 22 -16.63 -15.20 -13.09
N SER A 23 -17.18 -15.73 -14.18
CA SER A 23 -16.85 -17.07 -14.67
C SER A 23 -15.38 -17.15 -15.10
N PRO A 24 -14.75 -18.34 -14.97
CA PRO A 24 -13.41 -18.60 -15.51
C PRO A 24 -13.30 -18.25 -17.00
N THR A 25 -12.22 -17.55 -17.34
CA THR A 25 -11.87 -17.26 -18.74
C THR A 25 -11.48 -18.54 -19.47
N THR A 26 -11.48 -18.51 -20.80
CA THR A 26 -11.02 -19.65 -21.62
C THR A 26 -9.58 -20.06 -21.30
N GLY A 27 -8.71 -19.09 -21.00
CA GLY A 27 -7.32 -19.38 -20.61
C GLY A 27 -7.22 -20.11 -19.27
N GLU A 28 -8.00 -19.68 -18.27
CA GLU A 28 -8.02 -20.31 -16.95
C GLU A 28 -8.60 -21.72 -16.99
N ARG A 29 -9.61 -21.97 -17.83
CA ARG A 29 -10.14 -23.32 -18.07
C ARG A 29 -9.09 -24.24 -18.68
N ARG A 30 -8.39 -23.77 -19.71
CA ARG A 30 -7.29 -24.53 -20.33
C ARG A 30 -6.14 -24.79 -19.35
N LEU A 31 -5.85 -23.83 -18.46
CA LEU A 31 -4.84 -24.01 -17.43
C LEU A 31 -5.24 -25.15 -16.48
N LEU A 32 -6.50 -25.16 -16.02
CA LEU A 32 -7.04 -26.20 -15.16
C LEU A 32 -7.01 -27.57 -15.87
N GLU A 33 -7.49 -27.65 -17.12
CA GLU A 33 -7.47 -28.87 -17.92
C GLU A 33 -6.05 -29.42 -18.11
N LYS A 34 -5.08 -28.53 -18.35
CA LYS A 34 -3.69 -28.92 -18.64
C LYS A 34 -2.89 -29.30 -17.40
N THR A 35 -3.09 -28.59 -16.29
CA THR A 35 -2.23 -28.68 -15.10
C THR A 35 -2.91 -29.29 -13.88
N GLY A 36 -4.23 -29.46 -13.91
CA GLY A 36 -5.05 -29.85 -12.76
C GLY A 36 -5.16 -28.77 -11.68
N LYS A 37 -4.56 -27.59 -11.89
CA LYS A 37 -4.53 -26.48 -10.91
C LYS A 37 -5.44 -25.34 -11.37
N GLU A 38 -6.23 -24.83 -10.43
CA GLU A 38 -7.03 -23.63 -10.63
C GLU A 38 -6.15 -22.37 -10.78
N SER A 39 -6.65 -21.37 -11.50
CA SER A 39 -5.99 -20.05 -11.51
C SER A 39 -6.10 -19.39 -10.13
N GLU A 40 -5.13 -18.54 -9.79
CA GLU A 40 -5.13 -17.82 -8.51
C GLU A 40 -6.39 -16.98 -8.31
N ARG A 41 -6.94 -16.43 -9.40
CA ARG A 41 -8.20 -15.69 -9.37
C ARG A 41 -9.37 -16.57 -8.96
N VAL A 42 -9.45 -17.81 -9.47
CA VAL A 42 -10.52 -18.76 -9.14
C VAL A 42 -10.34 -19.28 -7.71
N ARG A 43 -9.11 -19.62 -7.31
CA ARG A 43 -8.77 -19.97 -5.92
C ARG A 43 -9.23 -18.88 -4.95
N LEU A 44 -8.92 -17.62 -5.26
CA LEU A 44 -9.29 -16.47 -4.44
C LEU A 44 -10.82 -16.28 -4.36
N GLN A 45 -11.54 -16.46 -5.47
CA GLN A 45 -13.02 -16.41 -5.42
C GLN A 45 -13.59 -17.50 -4.51
N ASN A 46 -13.08 -18.73 -4.61
CA ASN A 46 -13.55 -19.85 -3.79
C ASN A 46 -13.25 -19.61 -2.30
N ALA A 47 -12.03 -19.15 -1.98
CA ALA A 47 -11.66 -18.78 -0.62
C ALA A 47 -12.56 -17.66 -0.07
N LEU A 48 -12.86 -16.64 -0.88
CA LEU A 48 -13.80 -15.58 -0.49
C LEU A 48 -15.22 -16.12 -0.26
N ASP A 49 -15.71 -17.02 -1.11
CA ASP A 49 -17.05 -17.58 -0.97
C ASP A 49 -17.21 -18.37 0.34
N GLU A 50 -16.15 -19.07 0.77
CA GLU A 50 -16.07 -19.79 2.04
C GLU A 50 -15.92 -18.84 3.24
N ALA A 51 -15.11 -17.80 3.10
CA ALA A 51 -14.73 -16.91 4.20
C ALA A 51 -15.61 -15.65 4.34
N LEU A 52 -16.58 -15.40 3.47
CA LEU A 52 -17.47 -14.23 3.54
C LEU A 52 -18.73 -14.53 4.36
N PRO A 53 -18.77 -14.14 5.66
CA PRO A 53 -19.97 -14.26 6.50
C PRO A 53 -21.05 -13.26 6.12
N GLU A 54 -22.28 -13.51 6.57
CA GLU A 54 -23.44 -12.64 6.33
C GLU A 54 -23.61 -11.58 7.43
N ASN A 55 -23.98 -10.35 7.03
CA ASN A 55 -24.41 -9.23 7.87
C ASN A 55 -23.34 -8.63 8.79
N TRP A 56 -22.08 -8.64 8.37
CA TRP A 56 -20.97 -8.05 9.13
C TRP A 56 -20.76 -6.58 8.83
N LYS A 57 -20.16 -5.84 9.79
CA LYS A 57 -19.66 -4.49 9.51
C LYS A 57 -18.39 -4.57 8.67
N ALA A 58 -18.17 -3.57 7.82
CA ALA A 58 -17.02 -3.55 6.92
C ALA A 58 -15.66 -3.78 7.62
N PRO A 59 -15.29 -3.09 8.72
CA PRO A 59 -13.99 -3.32 9.37
C PRO A 59 -13.84 -4.72 9.96
N GLU A 60 -14.92 -5.25 10.54
CA GLU A 60 -14.95 -6.60 11.12
C GLU A 60 -14.79 -7.67 10.03
N LEU A 61 -15.45 -7.47 8.89
CA LEU A 61 -15.35 -8.36 7.73
C LEU A 61 -13.92 -8.40 7.20
N ILE A 62 -13.27 -7.25 7.02
CA ILE A 62 -11.87 -7.20 6.54
C ILE A 62 -10.93 -7.93 7.49
N LYS A 63 -11.10 -7.72 8.81
CA LYS A 63 -10.32 -8.44 9.82
C LYS A 63 -10.55 -9.95 9.76
N HIS A 64 -11.80 -10.37 9.57
CA HIS A 64 -12.16 -11.78 9.44
C HIS A 64 -11.54 -12.44 8.21
N LEU A 65 -11.60 -11.78 7.05
CA LEU A 65 -10.98 -12.28 5.82
C LEU A 65 -9.48 -12.52 6.01
N ARG A 66 -8.80 -11.60 6.71
CA ARG A 66 -7.37 -11.73 7.01
C ARG A 66 -7.05 -12.96 7.89
N THR A 67 -7.86 -13.22 8.90
CA THR A 67 -7.72 -14.43 9.74
C THR A 67 -7.94 -15.73 8.94
N ASN A 68 -8.64 -15.66 7.81
CA ASN A 68 -8.83 -16.79 6.88
C ASN A 68 -7.82 -16.81 5.72
N GLY A 69 -6.69 -16.10 5.86
CA GLY A 69 -5.61 -16.11 4.85
C GLY A 69 -5.91 -15.29 3.59
N ILE A 70 -6.92 -14.42 3.63
CA ILE A 70 -7.28 -13.52 2.54
C ILE A 70 -7.00 -12.10 2.97
N ASP A 71 -6.02 -11.48 2.32
CA ASP A 71 -5.73 -10.09 2.54
C ASP A 71 -6.68 -9.22 1.72
N ALA A 72 -7.32 -8.26 2.38
CA ALA A 72 -8.37 -7.42 1.81
C ALA A 72 -8.12 -5.97 2.20
N SER A 73 -7.98 -5.10 1.20
CA SER A 73 -7.65 -3.69 1.42
C SER A 73 -8.65 -2.78 0.70
N VAL A 74 -9.29 -1.89 1.45
CA VAL A 74 -10.19 -0.86 0.91
C VAL A 74 -9.35 0.35 0.53
N SER A 75 -9.51 0.81 -0.71
CA SER A 75 -8.80 1.96 -1.25
C SER A 75 -9.74 3.15 -1.40
N TYR A 76 -9.21 4.35 -1.24
CA TYR A 76 -9.97 5.61 -1.26
C TYR A 76 -9.49 6.52 -2.41
N TYR A 77 -10.38 7.34 -2.95
CA TYR A 77 -10.03 8.48 -3.79
C TYR A 77 -9.47 9.61 -2.91
N SER A 78 -8.75 10.55 -3.52
CA SER A 78 -8.23 11.74 -2.83
C SER A 78 -9.32 12.61 -2.18
N THR A 79 -10.57 12.50 -2.65
CA THR A 79 -11.75 13.18 -2.09
C THR A 79 -12.28 12.53 -0.80
N GLY A 80 -11.70 11.41 -0.34
CA GLY A 80 -12.17 10.64 0.80
C GLY A 80 -13.25 9.61 0.46
N ASN A 81 -13.77 9.63 -0.77
CA ASN A 81 -14.74 8.63 -1.21
C ASN A 81 -14.07 7.28 -1.47
N VAL A 82 -14.75 6.18 -1.19
CA VAL A 82 -14.21 4.84 -1.47
C VAL A 82 -14.03 4.63 -2.97
N ARG A 83 -12.83 4.17 -3.35
CA ARG A 83 -12.49 3.76 -4.71
C ARG A 83 -12.86 2.31 -4.98
N GLY A 84 -12.65 1.42 -4.01
CA GLY A 84 -12.98 0.01 -4.13
C GLY A 84 -12.19 -0.85 -3.15
N ILE A 85 -12.09 -2.14 -3.47
CA ILE A 85 -11.42 -3.13 -2.64
C ILE A 85 -10.54 -4.03 -3.50
N THR A 86 -9.39 -4.39 -2.96
CA THR A 86 -8.42 -5.31 -3.55
C THR A 86 -8.24 -6.51 -2.62
N TYR A 87 -8.12 -7.69 -3.19
CA TYR A 87 -7.92 -8.94 -2.48
C TYR A 87 -6.68 -9.67 -2.96
N LYS A 88 -6.08 -10.46 -2.08
CA LYS A 88 -4.93 -11.31 -2.34
C LYS A 88 -4.96 -12.52 -1.40
N LEU A 89 -4.55 -13.69 -1.87
CA LEU A 89 -4.26 -14.80 -0.95
C LEU A 89 -2.90 -14.57 -0.31
N ILE A 90 -2.77 -14.81 0.99
CA ILE A 90 -1.52 -14.51 1.71
C ILE A 90 -0.31 -15.28 1.18
N ASP A 91 -0.53 -16.44 0.55
CA ASP A 91 0.45 -17.32 -0.10
C ASP A 91 0.70 -17.03 -1.59
N SER A 92 0.01 -16.03 -2.16
CA SER A 92 0.12 -15.62 -3.56
C SER A 92 0.89 -14.32 -3.66
N ASP A 93 1.25 -13.86 -4.87
CA ASP A 93 1.68 -12.49 -5.14
C ASP A 93 0.69 -11.67 -5.98
N MET A 94 -0.36 -12.32 -6.50
CA MET A 94 -1.33 -11.69 -7.38
C MET A 94 -2.45 -11.02 -6.58
N ARG A 95 -2.68 -9.74 -6.91
CA ARG A 95 -3.78 -8.93 -6.38
C ARG A 95 -4.91 -8.83 -7.39
N PHE A 96 -6.15 -8.96 -6.93
CA PHE A 96 -7.34 -8.82 -7.75
C PHE A 96 -8.31 -7.82 -7.12
N SER A 97 -8.76 -6.85 -7.92
CA SER A 97 -9.85 -5.95 -7.52
C SER A 97 -11.17 -6.71 -7.43
N GLY A 98 -12.08 -6.26 -6.56
CA GLY A 98 -13.43 -6.83 -6.49
C GLY A 98 -14.12 -6.89 -7.86
N THR A 99 -13.94 -5.89 -8.73
CA THR A 99 -14.50 -5.86 -10.09
C THR A 99 -13.97 -6.97 -11.00
N GLN A 100 -12.71 -7.38 -10.83
CA GLN A 100 -12.10 -8.51 -11.56
C GLN A 100 -12.64 -9.86 -11.05
N LEU A 101 -13.03 -9.94 -9.78
CA LEU A 101 -13.64 -11.14 -9.19
C LEU A 101 -15.15 -11.22 -9.47
N GLY A 102 -15.83 -10.08 -9.60
CA GLY A 102 -17.26 -10.03 -9.90
C GLY A 102 -18.03 -9.07 -8.99
N ALA A 103 -19.23 -8.72 -9.42
CA ALA A 103 -20.08 -7.75 -8.72
C ALA A 103 -20.28 -8.07 -7.24
N ASN A 104 -20.35 -9.36 -6.85
CA ASN A 104 -20.56 -9.79 -5.46
C ASN A 104 -19.38 -9.47 -4.53
N TYR A 105 -18.19 -9.24 -5.08
CA TYR A 105 -16.96 -8.95 -4.32
C TYR A 105 -16.59 -7.46 -4.34
N THR A 106 -17.41 -6.61 -4.95
CA THR A 106 -17.16 -5.16 -4.99
C THR A 106 -17.54 -4.48 -3.68
N PHE A 107 -16.78 -3.46 -3.29
CA PHE A 107 -17.03 -2.67 -2.09
C PHE A 107 -17.51 -1.25 -2.45
N PRO A 108 -18.45 -0.64 -1.69
CA PRO A 108 -19.23 -1.28 -0.63
C PRO A 108 -20.43 -2.08 -1.17
N ASN A 109 -20.92 -1.70 -2.34
CA ASN A 109 -22.25 -2.10 -2.84
C ASN A 109 -22.38 -3.59 -3.17
N GLY A 110 -21.32 -4.24 -3.66
CA GLY A 110 -21.33 -5.65 -3.99
C GLY A 110 -21.50 -6.51 -2.75
N LEU A 111 -20.64 -6.32 -1.77
CA LEU A 111 -20.66 -7.00 -0.47
C LEU A 111 -21.92 -6.68 0.33
N ALA A 112 -22.42 -5.45 0.27
CA ALA A 112 -23.69 -5.09 0.89
C ALA A 112 -24.87 -5.89 0.30
N LYS A 113 -24.91 -6.06 -1.02
CA LYS A 113 -25.99 -6.81 -1.69
C LYS A 113 -25.84 -8.32 -1.59
N SER A 114 -24.63 -8.84 -1.70
CA SER A 114 -24.36 -10.28 -1.75
C SER A 114 -24.30 -10.93 -0.37
N LYS A 115 -23.85 -10.18 0.64
CA LYS A 115 -23.57 -10.68 1.99
C LYS A 115 -24.21 -9.84 3.10
N GLY A 116 -25.00 -8.82 2.79
CA GLY A 116 -25.64 -7.98 3.80
C GLY A 116 -24.67 -7.11 4.61
N MET A 117 -23.44 -6.92 4.11
CA MET A 117 -22.43 -6.12 4.80
C MET A 117 -22.89 -4.66 4.98
N THR A 118 -22.75 -4.12 6.19
CA THR A 118 -23.04 -2.70 6.47
C THR A 118 -21.77 -1.87 6.44
N TYR A 119 -21.83 -0.70 5.79
CA TYR A 119 -20.72 0.25 5.70
C TYR A 119 -21.24 1.68 5.85
N GLU A 120 -20.63 2.42 6.78
CA GLU A 120 -20.88 3.84 7.04
C GLU A 120 -19.54 4.59 7.06
N PRO A 121 -19.27 5.53 6.12
CA PRO A 121 -17.98 6.21 6.01
C PRO A 121 -17.48 6.83 7.32
N GLU A 122 -18.34 7.60 8.01
CA GLU A 122 -18.01 8.29 9.27
C GLU A 122 -17.62 7.36 10.41
N ARG A 123 -18.10 6.11 10.38
CA ARG A 123 -17.86 5.11 11.41
C ARG A 123 -16.69 4.19 11.05
N ASP A 124 -16.60 3.80 9.79
CA ASP A 124 -15.79 2.66 9.35
C ASP A 124 -14.48 3.06 8.68
N ASP A 125 -14.36 4.27 8.10
CA ASP A 125 -13.20 4.63 7.27
C ASP A 125 -11.88 4.71 8.05
N GLU A 126 -11.89 5.21 9.28
CA GLU A 126 -10.70 5.26 10.12
C GLU A 126 -10.21 3.85 10.48
N ALA A 127 -11.14 2.94 10.80
CA ALA A 127 -10.83 1.55 11.11
C ALA A 127 -10.33 0.78 9.86
N LEU A 128 -10.89 1.06 8.68
CA LEU A 128 -10.45 0.46 7.42
C LEU A 128 -9.08 1.00 6.98
N ALA A 129 -8.85 2.30 7.13
CA ALA A 129 -7.56 2.91 6.82
C ALA A 129 -6.44 2.39 7.75
N SER A 130 -6.73 2.21 9.04
CA SER A 130 -5.78 1.63 10.00
C SER A 130 -5.53 0.13 9.74
N ALA A 131 -6.54 -0.65 9.35
CA ALA A 131 -6.38 -2.06 9.02
C ALA A 131 -5.46 -2.30 7.81
N ASN A 132 -5.37 -1.34 6.87
CA ASN A 132 -4.43 -1.38 5.74
C ASN A 132 -2.96 -1.18 6.16
N LEU A 133 -2.69 -0.57 7.32
CA LEU A 133 -1.32 -0.28 7.79
C LEU A 133 -0.63 -1.52 8.40
N ILE A 134 -1.38 -2.54 8.83
CA ILE A 134 -0.86 -3.75 9.49
C ILE A 134 -0.09 -4.67 8.51
N GLU A 135 -0.38 -4.60 7.20
CA GLU A 135 0.31 -5.39 6.15
C GLU A 135 1.83 -5.13 6.09
N VAL A 136 2.29 -3.95 6.48
CA VAL A 136 3.70 -3.54 6.33
C VAL A 136 4.60 -4.16 7.41
N PHE A 137 4.06 -4.46 8.60
CA PHE A 137 4.86 -4.93 9.74
C PHE A 137 4.95 -6.46 9.85
N GLN A 138 3.93 -7.22 9.40
CA GLN A 138 3.95 -8.69 9.54
C GLN A 138 4.78 -9.40 8.45
N GLY A 139 5.00 -8.76 7.30
CA GLY A 139 5.89 -9.29 6.26
C GLY A 139 7.37 -9.24 6.61
N PHE A 140 7.77 -8.43 7.59
CA PHE A 140 9.17 -8.31 8.02
C PHE A 140 9.59 -9.37 9.04
N SER A 141 8.68 -9.79 9.93
CA SER A 141 9.01 -10.66 11.06
C SER A 141 9.26 -12.14 10.68
N LEU A 142 8.81 -12.61 9.52
CA LEU A 142 8.99 -14.00 9.09
C LEU A 142 10.28 -14.25 8.28
N LEU A 143 10.94 -13.19 7.82
CA LEU A 143 12.16 -13.28 7.01
C LEU A 143 13.44 -13.34 7.86
N GLU A 144 13.38 -12.92 9.12
CA GLU A 144 14.55 -12.87 10.01
C GLU A 144 14.91 -14.25 10.59
N ASP A 145 13.92 -15.13 10.84
CA ASP A 145 14.16 -16.45 11.44
C ASP A 145 14.77 -17.48 10.45
N GLU A 146 14.64 -17.28 9.14
CA GLU A 146 15.13 -18.22 8.11
C GLU A 146 16.57 -17.93 7.62
N LEU A 147 17.17 -16.81 8.03
CA LEU A 147 18.47 -16.33 7.52
C LEU A 147 19.64 -16.54 8.49
N MET A 148 19.44 -17.22 9.62
CA MET A 148 20.49 -17.53 10.59
C MET A 148 20.75 -19.04 10.68
N GLU A 149 21.23 -19.67 9.61
CA GLU A 149 22.11 -20.85 9.73
C GLU A 149 22.89 -21.08 8.42
N GLU A 150 24.21 -21.14 8.55
CA GLU A 150 25.25 -21.58 7.60
C GLU A 150 25.96 -20.53 6.72
N GLU A 151 27.00 -19.91 7.29
CA GLU A 151 28.19 -19.47 6.55
C GLU A 151 29.16 -20.65 6.39
N SER A 152 29.42 -21.10 5.15
CA SER A 152 30.75 -21.57 4.75
C SER A 152 30.94 -21.64 3.23
N ASP A 153 31.78 -20.74 2.74
CA ASP A 153 32.87 -20.94 1.76
C ASP A 153 32.70 -22.07 0.71
N THR A 154 32.01 -21.75 -0.37
CA THR A 154 32.43 -22.11 -1.74
C THR A 154 31.53 -21.34 -2.70
N GLN A 155 32.13 -20.58 -3.61
CA GLN A 155 31.43 -19.78 -4.60
C GLN A 155 30.70 -20.71 -5.60
N PRO A 156 29.40 -20.52 -5.86
CA PRO A 156 28.84 -20.76 -7.17
C PRO A 156 28.31 -19.44 -7.74
N GLU A 157 28.83 -19.06 -8.89
CA GLU A 157 28.13 -18.21 -9.85
C GLU A 157 26.70 -18.75 -10.06
N SER A 158 25.70 -18.17 -9.38
CA SER A 158 24.26 -18.21 -9.74
C SER A 158 23.29 -17.81 -8.61
N LEU A 159 23.76 -17.25 -7.48
CA LEU A 159 22.89 -16.64 -6.47
C LEU A 159 22.81 -15.11 -6.65
N GLN A 160 22.31 -14.67 -7.82
CA GLN A 160 21.66 -13.36 -7.94
C GLN A 160 20.15 -13.58 -7.70
N SER A 161 19.77 -13.92 -6.48
CA SER A 161 18.38 -14.18 -6.10
C SER A 161 17.73 -12.93 -5.52
N ALA A 162 16.83 -12.34 -6.33
CA ALA A 162 15.59 -11.72 -5.92
C ALA A 162 15.57 -10.40 -5.12
N THR A 163 16.55 -9.50 -5.28
CA THR A 163 16.24 -8.06 -5.15
C THR A 163 15.73 -7.57 -6.49
N GLN A 164 14.46 -7.21 -6.58
CA GLN A 164 13.92 -6.61 -7.80
C GLN A 164 14.67 -5.30 -8.03
N SER A 165 15.57 -5.27 -9.02
CA SER A 165 16.35 -4.09 -9.35
C SER A 165 15.41 -2.89 -9.51
N ILE A 166 15.64 -1.83 -8.72
CA ILE A 166 14.84 -0.60 -8.79
C ILE A 166 14.80 -0.16 -10.25
N SER A 167 13.61 0.03 -10.81
CA SER A 167 13.51 0.48 -12.21
C SER A 167 14.08 1.89 -12.36
N GLN A 168 14.61 2.23 -13.54
CA GLN A 168 15.18 3.57 -13.77
C GLN A 168 14.16 4.68 -13.50
N GLN A 169 12.90 4.48 -13.88
CA GLN A 169 11.82 5.43 -13.61
C GLN A 169 11.58 5.64 -12.10
N GLN A 170 11.64 4.58 -11.30
CA GLN A 170 11.50 4.70 -9.84
C GLN A 170 12.70 5.42 -9.21
N ARG A 171 13.92 5.19 -9.72
CA ARG A 171 15.11 5.97 -9.32
C ARG A 171 14.95 7.46 -9.65
N ASP A 172 14.45 7.79 -10.84
CA ASP A 172 14.27 9.17 -11.26
C ASP A 172 13.21 9.88 -10.40
N TYR A 173 12.10 9.20 -10.06
CA TYR A 173 11.10 9.75 -9.16
C TYR A 173 11.61 9.89 -7.72
N ALA A 174 12.33 8.88 -7.22
CA ALA A 174 12.97 8.92 -5.91
C ALA A 174 13.94 10.10 -5.79
N ALA A 175 14.78 10.33 -6.79
CA ALA A 175 15.75 11.43 -6.80
C ALA A 175 15.10 12.81 -6.67
N ILE A 176 13.87 12.98 -7.16
CA ILE A 176 13.10 14.22 -6.99
C ILE A 176 12.47 14.30 -5.60
N ILE A 177 11.84 13.22 -5.14
CA ILE A 177 11.02 13.21 -3.93
C ILE A 177 11.88 13.19 -2.66
N SER A 178 12.94 12.39 -2.62
CA SER A 178 13.82 12.18 -1.46
C SER A 178 14.23 13.46 -0.73
N PRO A 179 14.88 14.44 -1.39
CA PRO A 179 15.33 15.65 -0.70
C PRO A 179 14.15 16.44 -0.11
N ILE A 180 13.05 16.55 -0.86
CA ILE A 180 11.87 17.28 -0.42
C ILE A 180 11.20 16.59 0.78
N ALA A 181 11.16 15.26 0.78
CA ALA A 181 10.60 14.48 1.88
C ALA A 181 11.41 14.63 3.17
N VAL A 182 12.73 14.63 3.06
CA VAL A 182 13.63 14.89 4.19
C VAL A 182 13.48 16.32 4.69
N ASP A 183 13.45 17.32 3.81
CA ASP A 183 13.24 18.73 4.17
C ASP A 183 11.91 18.93 4.87
N LYS A 184 10.84 18.29 4.37
CA LYS A 184 9.53 18.30 5.01
C LYS A 184 9.57 17.68 6.40
N PHE A 185 10.22 16.53 6.56
CA PHE A 185 10.36 15.89 7.87
C PHE A 185 11.11 16.78 8.85
N ASN A 186 12.25 17.34 8.44
CA ASN A 186 13.06 18.23 9.25
C ASN A 186 12.29 19.50 9.63
N TYR A 187 11.54 20.08 8.69
CA TYR A 187 10.67 21.21 8.95
C TYR A 187 9.65 20.89 10.05
N GLU A 188 8.93 19.77 9.95
CA GLU A 188 7.93 19.39 10.96
C GLU A 188 8.57 19.05 12.31
N SER A 189 9.72 18.36 12.30
CA SER A 189 10.51 18.06 13.50
C SER A 189 10.94 19.32 14.23
N ASN A 190 11.47 20.32 13.52
CA ASN A 190 11.86 21.62 14.07
C ASN A 190 10.68 22.42 14.64
N GLN A 191 9.45 22.11 14.22
CA GLN A 191 8.23 22.71 14.76
C GLN A 191 7.64 21.91 15.94
N GLY A 192 8.30 20.82 16.36
CA GLY A 192 7.81 19.91 17.40
C GLY A 192 6.60 19.09 16.96
N ARG A 193 6.34 18.97 15.65
CA ARG A 193 5.20 18.25 15.07
C ARG A 193 5.58 16.85 14.59
N VAL A 194 6.33 16.14 15.43
CA VAL A 194 6.71 14.73 15.25
C VAL A 194 6.14 13.89 16.37
N GLU A 195 5.62 12.72 16.04
CA GLU A 195 5.17 11.72 16.99
C GLU A 195 6.25 10.67 17.21
N LYS A 196 6.55 10.36 18.46
CA LYS A 196 7.45 9.26 18.83
C LYS A 196 6.66 7.97 18.92
N THR A 197 6.88 7.05 17.98
CA THR A 197 6.10 5.81 17.86
C THR A 197 6.77 4.62 18.55
N SER A 198 8.10 4.65 18.67
CA SER A 198 8.92 3.71 19.44
C SER A 198 10.06 4.45 20.14
N SER A 199 10.94 3.73 20.86
CA SER A 199 12.12 4.33 21.52
C SER A 199 13.04 5.08 20.56
N ASP A 200 13.08 4.69 19.29
CA ASP A 200 14.04 5.10 18.25
C ASP A 200 13.39 5.66 16.98
N THR A 201 12.06 5.65 16.85
CA THR A 201 11.36 6.09 15.63
C THR A 201 10.54 7.35 15.84
N LEU A 202 10.82 8.36 15.02
CA LEU A 202 10.07 9.60 14.90
C LEU A 202 9.23 9.57 13.63
N THR A 203 7.99 10.06 13.70
CA THR A 203 7.06 10.04 12.58
C THR A 203 6.36 11.37 12.36
N VAL A 204 6.12 11.72 11.11
CA VAL A 204 5.28 12.84 10.67
C VAL A 204 4.14 12.27 9.85
N LYS A 205 2.92 12.35 10.40
CA LYS A 205 1.72 11.90 9.71
C LYS A 205 1.11 13.03 8.89
N GLY A 206 1.03 12.83 7.59
CA GLY A 206 0.33 13.71 6.65
C GLY A 206 -0.88 13.02 6.04
N ARG A 207 -1.68 13.79 5.30
CA ARG A 207 -2.88 13.29 4.62
C ARG A 207 -2.57 12.19 3.59
N ASN A 208 -1.50 12.38 2.80
CA ASN A 208 -1.14 11.48 1.70
C ASN A 208 0.09 10.61 2.00
N TYR A 209 0.90 11.04 2.98
CA TYR A 209 2.19 10.43 3.26
C TYR A 209 2.45 10.37 4.75
N CYS A 210 3.12 9.31 5.19
CA CYS A 210 3.77 9.23 6.49
C CYS A 210 5.28 9.24 6.25
N LEU A 211 5.99 10.09 7.00
CA LEU A 211 7.45 10.14 6.99
C LEU A 211 7.94 9.56 8.31
N SER A 212 8.94 8.69 8.27
CA SER A 212 9.56 8.17 9.49
C SER A 212 11.06 8.26 9.42
N TRP A 213 11.66 8.51 10.58
CA TRP A 213 13.10 8.47 10.80
C TRP A 213 13.40 7.56 11.98
N GLN A 214 14.16 6.50 11.73
CA GLN A 214 14.66 5.59 12.75
C GLN A 214 16.09 5.99 13.11
N THR A 215 16.30 6.42 14.35
CA THR A 215 17.56 7.08 14.75
C THR A 215 18.74 6.12 14.91
N GLU A 216 18.49 4.88 15.36
CA GLU A 216 19.56 3.90 15.59
C GLU A 216 20.09 3.34 14.27
N GLU A 217 19.17 2.93 13.39
CA GLU A 217 19.48 2.39 12.08
C GLU A 217 19.76 3.45 11.00
N ARG A 218 19.46 4.72 11.30
CA ARG A 218 19.56 5.87 10.41
C ARG A 218 18.78 5.68 9.11
N VAL A 219 17.55 5.19 9.25
CA VAL A 219 16.67 4.88 8.11
C VAL A 219 15.59 5.95 8.01
N PHE A 220 15.47 6.54 6.83
CA PHE A 220 14.36 7.38 6.43
C PHE A 220 13.40 6.58 5.54
N SER A 221 12.11 6.62 5.87
CA SER A 221 11.07 5.99 5.05
C SER A 221 9.95 6.97 4.71
N LEU A 222 9.51 6.91 3.46
CA LEU A 222 8.33 7.57 2.95
C LEU A 222 7.27 6.52 2.61
N LEU A 223 6.14 6.59 3.30
CA LEU A 223 5.03 5.68 3.11
C LEU A 223 3.83 6.43 2.54
N ALA A 224 3.13 5.82 1.58
CA ALA A 224 1.85 6.29 1.12
C ALA A 224 0.75 5.91 2.12
N THR A 225 -0.16 6.84 2.42
CA THR A 225 -1.33 6.55 3.28
C THR A 225 -2.49 5.90 2.51
N ASP A 226 -2.36 5.72 1.19
CA ASP A 226 -3.38 5.15 0.29
C ASP A 226 -3.28 3.61 0.15
N GLY A 227 -2.45 2.95 0.96
CA GLY A 227 -2.28 1.50 0.97
C GLY A 227 -1.21 0.97 0.02
N ARG A 228 -0.51 1.82 -0.74
CA ARG A 228 0.66 1.37 -1.53
C ARG A 228 1.85 0.95 -0.66
N GLY A 229 1.87 1.39 0.60
CA GLY A 229 2.93 1.08 1.56
C GLY A 229 4.13 1.99 1.37
N GLU A 230 5.32 1.46 1.69
CA GLU A 230 6.57 2.19 1.54
C GLU A 230 6.89 2.45 0.07
N LEU A 231 6.99 3.75 -0.26
CA LEU A 231 7.33 4.23 -1.59
C LEU A 231 8.85 4.38 -1.75
N LEU A 232 9.53 4.72 -0.66
CA LEU A 232 10.94 5.05 -0.68
C LEU A 232 11.58 4.81 0.69
N ARG A 233 12.79 4.23 0.66
CA ARG A 233 13.65 4.05 1.83
C ARG A 233 15.06 4.53 1.53
N MET A 234 15.63 5.28 2.45
CA MET A 234 17.02 5.67 2.43
C MET A 234 17.69 5.32 3.73
N ARG A 235 18.95 4.87 3.67
CA ARG A 235 19.79 4.69 4.85
C ARG A 235 20.94 5.68 4.80
N GLU A 236 21.16 6.37 5.90
CA GLU A 236 22.29 7.26 6.05
C GLU A 236 23.48 6.49 6.63
N ASP A 237 24.62 6.57 5.94
CA ASP A 237 25.84 5.94 6.40
C ASP A 237 26.50 6.70 7.57
N SER A 238 27.63 6.17 8.05
CA SER A 238 28.37 6.80 9.15
C SER A 238 28.88 8.21 8.84
N SER A 239 28.99 8.58 7.55
CA SER A 239 29.45 9.89 7.09
C SER A 239 28.32 10.91 6.89
N GLY A 240 27.06 10.51 7.07
CA GLY A 240 25.90 11.37 6.87
C GLY A 240 25.38 11.37 5.42
N VAL A 241 25.85 10.43 4.58
CA VAL A 241 25.40 10.34 3.20
C VAL A 241 24.24 9.36 3.13
N SER A 242 23.09 9.84 2.65
CA SER A 242 21.89 9.03 2.43
C SER A 242 22.00 8.25 1.12
N GLN A 243 21.85 6.92 1.19
CA GLN A 243 21.80 6.02 0.06
C GLN A 243 20.38 5.48 -0.13
N LEU A 244 19.92 5.44 -1.38
CA LEU A 244 18.60 4.87 -1.72
C LEU A 244 18.66 3.34 -1.64
N GLU A 245 17.92 2.76 -0.70
CA GLU A 245 17.80 1.30 -0.54
C GLU A 245 16.59 0.73 -1.27
N TRP A 246 15.49 1.50 -1.30
CA TRP A 246 14.23 1.09 -1.89
C TRP A 246 13.52 2.25 -2.56
N ALA A 247 12.96 2.00 -3.75
CA ALA A 247 12.01 2.89 -4.40
C ALA A 247 11.09 2.07 -5.30
N ASP A 248 9.80 2.08 -5.00
CA ASP A 248 8.82 1.40 -5.83
C ASP A 248 7.43 2.02 -5.64
N LYS A 249 6.53 1.77 -6.59
CA LYS A 249 5.12 2.21 -6.57
C LYS A 249 4.95 3.74 -6.53
N ILE A 250 6.01 4.51 -6.73
CA ILE A 250 5.96 5.96 -6.89
C ILE A 250 5.29 6.24 -8.23
N THR A 251 4.28 7.10 -8.22
CA THR A 251 3.57 7.54 -9.42
C THR A 251 3.95 8.96 -9.78
N TYR A 252 3.70 9.35 -11.03
CA TYR A 252 3.88 10.73 -11.46
C TYR A 252 3.08 11.74 -10.62
N SER A 253 1.87 11.37 -10.16
CA SER A 253 1.07 12.23 -9.27
C SER A 253 1.71 12.43 -7.90
N ASP A 254 2.54 11.51 -7.42
CA ASP A 254 3.29 11.73 -6.19
C ASP A 254 4.37 12.78 -6.40
N VAL A 255 5.07 12.70 -7.53
CA VAL A 255 6.07 13.71 -7.93
C VAL A 255 5.45 15.10 -8.02
N GLU A 256 4.28 15.23 -8.65
CA GLU A 256 3.56 16.53 -8.71
C GLU A 256 3.21 17.07 -7.33
N ARG A 257 2.71 16.22 -6.42
CA ARG A 257 2.40 16.64 -5.04
C ARG A 257 3.65 17.04 -4.26
N TRP A 258 4.73 16.29 -4.39
CA TRP A 258 5.98 16.61 -3.72
C TRP A 258 6.59 17.92 -4.24
N ASN A 259 6.48 18.20 -5.55
CA ASN A 259 6.85 19.51 -6.09
C ASN A 259 5.98 20.65 -5.52
N GLN A 260 4.67 20.43 -5.34
CA GLN A 260 3.80 21.42 -4.68
C GLN A 260 4.20 21.64 -3.21
N ILE A 261 4.55 20.58 -2.48
CA ILE A 261 5.05 20.66 -1.10
C ILE A 261 6.36 21.45 -1.06
N ASN A 262 7.29 21.20 -2.00
CA ASN A 262 8.54 21.93 -2.10
C ASN A 262 8.30 23.44 -2.30
N GLN A 263 7.40 23.80 -3.20
CA GLN A 263 7.03 25.20 -3.43
C GLN A 263 6.49 25.86 -2.16
N GLN A 264 5.63 25.16 -1.41
CA GLN A 264 5.10 25.65 -0.14
C GLN A 264 6.18 25.85 0.92
N LEU A 265 7.14 24.91 1.04
CA LEU A 265 8.26 25.04 1.97
C LEU A 265 9.12 26.28 1.63
N GLN A 266 9.44 26.48 0.35
CA GLN A 266 10.20 27.64 -0.11
C GLN A 266 9.47 28.97 0.14
N ASP A 267 8.16 29.01 -0.08
CA ASP A 267 7.37 30.22 0.16
C ASP A 267 7.30 30.55 1.67
N LEU A 268 7.20 29.53 2.53
CA LEU A 268 7.25 29.71 3.99
C LEU A 268 8.62 30.22 4.46
N GLU A 269 9.71 29.70 3.91
CA GLU A 269 11.06 30.19 4.20
C GLU A 269 11.23 31.65 3.77
N ARG A 270 10.76 32.00 2.57
CA ARG A 270 10.78 33.38 2.08
C ARG A 270 9.99 34.32 3.00
N GLN A 271 8.81 33.90 3.48
CA GLN A 271 8.03 34.69 4.42
C GLN A 271 8.78 34.92 5.74
N ARG A 272 9.41 33.89 6.31
CA ARG A 272 10.22 34.03 7.53
C ARG A 272 11.39 34.99 7.34
N GLN A 273 12.06 34.95 6.18
CA GLN A 273 13.16 35.87 5.88
C GLN A 273 12.67 37.32 5.84
N LEU A 274 11.56 37.58 5.14
CA LEU A 274 10.95 38.91 5.07
C LEU A 274 10.49 39.42 6.45
N GLU A 275 9.93 38.55 7.28
CA GLU A 275 9.55 38.90 8.66
C GLU A 275 10.77 39.22 9.52
N ALA A 276 11.85 38.44 9.41
CA ALA A 276 13.09 38.70 10.13
C ALA A 276 13.75 40.02 9.69
N GLU A 277 13.77 40.30 8.38
CA GLU A 277 14.26 41.59 7.85
C GLU A 277 13.41 42.76 8.33
N ARG A 278 12.08 42.63 8.29
CA ARG A 278 11.17 43.66 8.80
C ARG A 278 11.39 43.90 10.29
N GLN A 279 11.57 42.84 11.07
CA GLN A 279 11.82 42.93 12.50
C GLN A 279 13.15 43.63 12.79
N LYS A 280 14.21 43.29 12.04
CA LYS A 280 15.51 43.95 12.14
C LYS A 280 15.44 45.45 11.81
N ILE A 281 14.69 45.84 10.77
CA ILE A 281 14.47 47.26 10.43
C ILE A 281 13.73 48.00 11.56
N LEU A 282 12.76 47.35 12.20
CA LEU A 282 12.04 47.94 13.34
C LEU A 282 12.93 48.10 14.57
N GLU A 283 13.81 47.14 14.84
CA GLU A 283 14.78 47.20 15.93
C GLU A 283 15.85 48.26 15.69
N ASP A 284 16.41 48.36 14.47
CA ASP A 284 17.39 49.38 14.11
C ASP A 284 16.80 50.81 14.20
N ASN A 285 15.52 50.99 13.84
CA ASN A 285 14.82 52.28 13.97
C ASN A 285 14.39 52.64 15.40
N GLN A 286 14.37 51.68 16.34
CA GLN A 286 14.07 51.94 17.76
C GLN A 286 15.30 52.39 18.57
N ILE A 287 16.51 52.25 18.03
CA ILE A 287 17.78 52.62 18.70
C ILE A 287 18.15 54.10 18.47
N GLU A 288 17.40 54.83 17.60
CA GLU A 288 17.71 56.22 17.21
C GLU A 288 17.14 57.33 18.13
N TYR A 289 16.71 57.03 19.37
CA TYR A 289 16.23 58.04 20.34
C TYR A 289 17.00 58.03 21.67
#